data_AF-A0A815GAE9-F1
#
_entry.id   AF-A0A815GAE9-F1
#
_cell.length_a   1.000
_cell.length_b   1.000
_cell.length_c   1.000
_cell.angle_alpha   90.00
_cell.angle_beta   90.00
_cell.angle_gamma   90.00
#
_symmetry.space_group_name_H-M   'P 1'
#
loop_
_entity.id
_entity.type
_entity.pdbx_description
1 polymer ?
#
loop_
_entity_poly.entity_id
_entity_poly.type
_entity_poly.pdbx_seq_one_letter_code
_entity_poly.pdbx_strand_id
1 'polypeptide(L)'
;MSTSDEYIYEVIDNENDARICAQLLAEEFVASNSMIIFDQLTPQHMFDEDTWPTMAEIFNEQLSFLARHRQSGKIIATICACDFYLAQEKHPYESSSAPSLIPYFDLLEEMDDIFIHQDLKQELKPNMVLQIVMGATRTEHSGIEKKMSASDEYIYEVIDNENDARIYSQLLAEEFVASNSMIIFDQLTPQHMFDEDTWPTMAEIFNEQLSFLVRHRQSGEIVATICACDLYLAQEKHPYEPSSAPSLIPYFDLLEEMDDIFIHQDFKQELKPNMVLQIVMGATRTEHSGKGVATRLRTILCEYTRNVREFQYALAQTTNEATRHIYVNKMGGKKLTIIDPTTWIWKKKNDKLCPYKDYTRGPIPNILIKL
;
A
#
# COMPACT_ATOMS: atom_id res chain seq x y z
N MET A 1 17.45 29.12 21.24
CA MET A 1 16.37 30.02 20.74
C MET A 1 15.14 29.15 20.64
N SER A 2 14.06 29.47 21.37
CA SER A 2 12.84 28.65 21.36
C SER A 2 12.17 28.77 20.00
N THR A 3 12.02 27.66 19.28
CA THR A 3 11.14 27.56 18.13
C THR A 3 9.72 27.80 18.64
N SER A 4 9.17 28.98 18.39
CA SER A 4 7.74 29.20 18.61
C SER A 4 7.00 28.27 17.65
N ASP A 5 6.19 27.35 18.17
CA ASP A 5 5.35 26.51 17.31
C ASP A 5 4.54 27.42 16.37
N GLU A 6 4.70 27.15 15.07
CA GLU A 6 4.07 27.84 13.94
C GLU A 6 2.54 27.74 14.01
N TYR A 7 2.04 26.74 14.73
CA TYR A 7 0.63 26.41 14.84
C TYR A 7 0.11 26.55 16.27
N ILE A 8 -1.17 26.88 16.39
CA ILE A 8 -1.95 26.88 17.62
C ILE A 8 -2.92 25.71 17.52
N TYR A 9 -2.91 24.82 18.52
CA TYR A 9 -3.84 23.70 18.61
C TYR A 9 -4.94 24.04 19.59
N GLU A 10 -6.19 23.95 19.14
CA GLU A 10 -7.37 24.42 19.88
C GLU A 10 -8.45 23.34 19.83
N VAL A 11 -9.27 23.28 20.88
CA VAL A 11 -10.52 22.52 20.84
C VAL A 11 -11.50 23.27 19.96
N ILE A 12 -12.28 22.56 19.13
CA ILE A 12 -13.36 23.17 18.36
C ILE A 12 -14.50 23.50 19.33
N ASP A 13 -14.68 24.77 19.67
CA ASP A 13 -15.61 25.21 20.72
C ASP A 13 -16.72 26.16 20.23
N ASN A 14 -16.71 26.50 18.93
CA ASN A 14 -17.66 27.42 18.33
C ASN A 14 -18.11 26.95 16.94
N GLU A 15 -19.35 27.30 16.58
CA GLU A 15 -19.99 26.84 15.34
C GLU A 15 -19.21 27.30 14.09
N ASN A 16 -18.59 28.48 14.13
CA ASN A 16 -17.87 29.01 12.97
C ASN A 16 -16.62 28.18 12.66
N ASP A 17 -15.81 27.86 13.67
CA ASP A 17 -14.66 26.97 13.50
C ASP A 17 -15.10 25.55 13.14
N ALA A 18 -16.20 25.05 13.72
CA ALA A 18 -16.79 23.76 13.37
C ALA A 18 -17.17 23.69 11.88
N ARG A 19 -17.84 24.72 11.34
CA ARG A 19 -18.17 24.82 9.91
C ARG A 19 -16.93 24.85 9.03
N ILE A 20 -15.89 25.61 9.41
CA ILE A 20 -14.64 25.67 8.65
C ILE A 20 -13.93 24.31 8.67
N CYS A 21 -13.95 23.60 9.79
CA CYS A 21 -13.38 22.26 9.92
C CYS A 21 -14.16 21.23 9.09
N ALA A 22 -15.49 21.25 9.12
CA ALA A 22 -16.32 20.40 8.26
C ALA A 22 -16.04 20.66 6.77
N GLN A 23 -15.94 21.92 6.35
CA GLN A 23 -15.58 22.28 4.98
C GLN A 23 -14.19 21.77 4.60
N LEU A 24 -13.22 21.88 5.51
CA LEU A 24 -11.87 21.35 5.31
C LEU A 24 -11.88 19.82 5.15
N LEU A 25 -12.65 19.11 5.98
CA LEU A 25 -12.83 17.66 5.88
C LEU A 25 -13.42 17.28 4.53
N ALA A 26 -14.49 17.95 4.09
CA ALA A 26 -15.12 17.68 2.81
C ALA A 26 -14.18 17.90 1.61
N GLU A 27 -13.43 19.01 1.62
CA GLU A 27 -12.43 19.34 0.59
C GLU A 27 -11.35 18.27 0.50
N GLU A 28 -10.75 17.90 1.64
CA GLU A 28 -9.62 16.98 1.64
C GLU A 28 -10.06 15.52 1.44
N PHE A 29 -11.23 15.10 1.95
CA PHE A 29 -11.76 13.75 1.71
C PHE A 29 -12.09 13.53 0.24
N VAL A 30 -12.76 14.47 -0.41
CA VAL A 30 -13.03 14.38 -1.86
C VAL A 30 -11.74 14.40 -2.67
N ALA A 31 -10.73 15.16 -2.24
CA ALA A 31 -9.47 15.27 -2.96
C ALA A 31 -8.52 14.08 -2.79
N SER A 32 -8.64 13.31 -1.70
CA SER A 32 -7.62 12.33 -1.30
C SER A 32 -8.14 10.91 -1.01
N ASN A 33 -9.44 10.74 -0.73
CA ASN A 33 -10.00 9.43 -0.43
C ASN A 33 -10.37 8.70 -1.73
N SER A 34 -9.64 7.63 -2.05
CA SER A 34 -9.82 6.86 -3.27
C SER A 34 -11.23 6.31 -3.46
N MET A 35 -11.97 6.01 -2.38
CA MET A 35 -13.34 5.50 -2.50
C MET A 35 -14.34 6.61 -2.86
N ILE A 36 -14.15 7.82 -2.33
CA ILE A 36 -15.00 8.99 -2.61
C ILE A 36 -14.76 9.54 -4.03
N ILE A 37 -13.53 9.40 -4.55
CA ILE A 37 -13.19 9.79 -5.93
C ILE A 37 -13.99 8.97 -6.97
N PHE A 38 -14.33 7.71 -6.68
CA PHE A 38 -15.14 6.89 -7.58
C PHE A 38 -16.59 7.38 -7.69
N ASP A 39 -17.14 7.94 -6.62
CA ASP A 39 -18.54 8.37 -6.55
C ASP A 39 -18.76 9.79 -7.14
N GLN A 40 -17.71 10.43 -7.66
CA GLN A 40 -17.75 11.79 -8.26
C GLN A 40 -18.39 12.85 -7.34
N LEU A 41 -18.29 12.66 -6.02
CA LEU A 41 -18.88 13.57 -5.04
C LEU A 41 -18.14 14.91 -5.09
N THR A 42 -18.89 16.00 -5.04
CA THR A 42 -18.31 17.34 -4.93
C THR A 42 -18.02 17.66 -3.45
N PRO A 43 -17.02 18.51 -3.14
CA PRO A 43 -16.78 18.94 -1.76
C PRO A 43 -18.03 19.55 -1.12
N GLN A 44 -18.86 20.27 -1.89
CA GLN A 44 -20.09 20.85 -1.37
C GLN A 44 -21.11 19.78 -0.98
N HIS A 45 -21.27 18.73 -1.81
CA HIS A 45 -22.19 17.64 -1.50
C HIS A 45 -21.71 16.82 -0.29
N MET A 46 -20.40 16.53 -0.20
CA MET A 46 -19.79 15.91 0.99
C MET A 46 -19.92 16.79 2.24
N PHE A 47 -19.91 18.11 2.07
CA PHE A 47 -20.16 19.05 3.16
C PHE A 47 -21.60 18.95 3.67
N ASP A 48 -22.58 19.10 2.76
CA ASP A 48 -23.99 19.19 3.11
C ASP A 48 -24.57 17.88 3.65
N GLU A 49 -24.18 16.74 3.08
CA GLU A 49 -24.78 15.44 3.40
C GLU A 49 -24.07 14.68 4.53
N ASP A 50 -22.81 14.99 4.83
CA ASP A 50 -22.00 14.18 5.75
C ASP A 50 -21.19 15.02 6.75
N THR A 51 -20.11 15.66 6.29
CA THR A 51 -19.12 16.24 7.22
C THR A 51 -19.70 17.33 8.12
N TRP A 52 -20.66 18.14 7.65
CA TRP A 52 -21.34 19.12 8.50
C TRP A 52 -22.33 18.48 9.47
N PRO A 53 -23.29 17.62 9.04
CA PRO A 53 -24.13 16.84 9.95
C PRO A 53 -23.33 16.17 11.08
N THR A 54 -22.28 15.42 10.74
CA THR A 54 -21.43 14.75 11.73
C THR A 54 -20.79 15.75 12.69
N MET A 55 -20.15 16.80 12.17
CA MET A 55 -19.47 17.80 13.00
C MET A 55 -20.47 18.54 13.92
N ALA A 56 -21.66 18.89 13.41
CA ALA A 56 -22.69 19.60 14.16
C ALA A 56 -23.21 18.80 15.36
N GLU A 57 -23.20 17.47 15.26
CA GLU A 57 -23.65 16.58 16.33
C GLU A 57 -22.60 16.35 17.41
N ILE A 58 -21.31 16.42 17.07
CA ILE A 58 -20.22 16.02 17.97
C ILE A 58 -19.36 17.17 18.48
N PHE A 59 -19.39 18.37 17.86
CA PHE A 59 -18.49 19.45 18.29
C PHE A 59 -18.74 19.91 19.73
N ASN A 60 -19.99 19.79 20.21
CA ASN A 60 -20.35 20.11 21.61
C ASN A 60 -19.72 19.16 22.64
N GLU A 61 -19.19 18.01 22.21
CA GLU A 61 -18.49 17.07 23.09
C GLU A 61 -17.09 17.58 23.46
N GLN A 62 -16.57 18.61 22.77
CA GLN A 62 -15.24 19.19 23.00
C GLN A 62 -14.09 18.17 22.88
N LEU A 63 -14.32 17.10 22.10
CA LEU A 63 -13.35 16.05 21.80
C LEU A 63 -12.65 16.25 20.45
N SER A 64 -13.12 17.21 19.65
CA SER A 64 -12.57 17.55 18.34
C SER A 64 -11.57 18.70 18.43
N PHE A 65 -10.54 18.66 17.59
CA PHE A 65 -9.42 19.60 17.62
C PHE A 65 -9.18 20.23 16.25
N LEU A 66 -8.64 21.44 16.27
CA LEU A 66 -8.15 22.15 15.10
C LEU A 66 -6.69 22.58 15.28
N ALA A 67 -5.98 22.72 14.16
CA ALA A 67 -4.71 23.42 14.10
C ALA A 67 -4.87 24.71 13.29
N ARG A 68 -4.42 25.82 13.86
CA ARG A 68 -4.50 27.15 13.27
C ARG A 68 -3.11 27.70 13.03
N HIS A 69 -2.84 28.19 11.83
CA HIS A 69 -1.57 28.84 11.52
C HIS A 69 -1.47 30.19 12.26
N ARG A 70 -0.46 30.37 13.10
CA ARG A 70 -0.36 31.48 14.05
C ARG A 70 -0.35 32.86 13.36
N GLN A 71 0.27 32.97 12.18
CA GLN A 71 0.38 34.25 11.49
C GLN A 71 -0.87 34.60 10.67
N SER A 72 -1.52 33.62 10.05
CA SER A 72 -2.65 33.88 9.13
C SER A 72 -4.02 33.70 9.80
N GLY A 73 -4.07 33.04 10.96
CA GLY A 73 -5.33 32.68 11.63
C GLY A 73 -6.13 31.60 10.89
N LYS A 74 -5.60 31.04 9.80
CA LYS A 74 -6.27 30.03 8.96
C LYS A 74 -6.25 28.68 9.67
N ILE A 75 -7.38 27.97 9.66
CA ILE A 75 -7.43 26.56 10.08
C ILE A 75 -6.78 25.71 8.98
N ILE A 76 -5.76 24.97 9.39
CA ILE A 76 -4.92 24.15 8.51
C ILE A 76 -5.09 22.67 8.74
N ALA A 77 -5.58 22.23 9.90
CA ALA A 77 -5.88 20.83 10.16
C ALA A 77 -7.06 20.71 11.11
N THR A 78 -7.73 19.57 11.08
CA THR A 78 -8.80 19.23 12.01
C THR A 78 -8.85 17.72 12.25
N ILE A 79 -9.18 17.34 13.47
CA ILE A 79 -9.56 15.98 13.86
C ILE A 79 -10.96 16.07 14.45
N CYS A 80 -11.88 15.32 13.84
CA CYS A 80 -13.26 15.14 14.24
C CYS A 80 -13.33 13.87 15.09
N ALA A 81 -13.62 14.01 16.39
CA ALA A 81 -13.69 12.88 17.31
C ALA A 81 -14.86 13.04 18.29
N CYS A 82 -15.41 11.91 18.71
CA CYS A 82 -16.53 11.80 19.63
C CYS A 82 -16.32 10.66 20.63
N ASP A 83 -17.15 10.66 21.66
CA ASP A 83 -17.34 9.50 22.51
C ASP A 83 -18.15 8.45 21.74
N PHE A 84 -17.54 7.30 21.49
CA PHE A 84 -18.16 6.25 20.70
C PHE A 84 -19.48 5.78 21.32
N TYR A 85 -19.59 5.75 22.65
CA TYR A 85 -20.84 5.38 23.32
C TYR A 85 -21.95 6.40 23.03
N LEU A 86 -21.64 7.70 23.11
CA LEU A 86 -22.62 8.75 22.86
C LEU A 86 -23.03 8.80 21.38
N ALA A 87 -22.10 8.52 20.47
CA ALA A 87 -22.38 8.38 19.05
C ALA A 87 -23.38 7.23 18.80
N GLN A 88 -23.16 6.08 19.42
CA GLN A 88 -24.08 4.93 19.37
C GLN A 88 -25.45 5.21 20.00
N GLU A 89 -25.53 5.97 21.10
CA GLU A 89 -26.83 6.33 21.68
C GLU A 89 -27.64 7.27 20.78
N LYS A 90 -26.97 8.18 20.07
CA LYS A 90 -27.61 9.12 19.13
C LYS A 90 -28.05 8.43 17.85
N HIS A 91 -27.21 7.52 17.35
CA HIS A 91 -27.43 6.75 16.12
C HIS A 91 -27.28 5.27 16.41
N PRO A 92 -28.26 4.65 17.10
CA PRO A 92 -28.22 3.22 17.29
C PRO A 92 -28.24 2.54 15.92
N TYR A 93 -27.38 1.54 15.72
CA TYR A 93 -27.40 0.67 14.54
C TYR A 93 -28.71 -0.13 14.50
N GLU A 94 -29.83 0.53 14.23
CA GLU A 94 -31.02 -0.13 13.72
C GLU A 94 -30.69 -0.46 12.28
N SER A 95 -30.27 -1.71 12.02
CA SER A 95 -30.01 -2.29 10.71
C SER A 95 -30.73 -1.52 9.60
N SER A 96 -30.04 -0.53 9.03
CA SER A 96 -30.71 0.42 8.15
C SER A 96 -31.21 -0.37 6.96
N SER A 97 -32.53 -0.47 6.81
CA SER A 97 -33.14 -1.15 5.66
C SER A 97 -32.91 -0.41 4.34
N ALA A 98 -32.30 0.79 4.39
CA ALA A 98 -31.91 1.59 3.24
C ALA A 98 -30.39 1.77 3.22
N PRO A 99 -29.70 1.45 2.11
CA PRO A 99 -28.26 1.68 1.98
C PRO A 99 -27.94 3.17 2.14
N SER A 100 -26.77 3.48 2.73
CA SER A 100 -26.26 4.85 2.76
C SER A 100 -26.16 5.42 1.34
N LEU A 101 -26.35 6.73 1.22
CA LEU A 101 -26.13 7.47 -0.03
C LEU A 101 -24.67 7.37 -0.49
N ILE A 102 -23.75 7.06 0.42
CA ILE A 102 -22.32 6.86 0.14
C ILE A 102 -21.90 5.49 0.71
N PRO A 103 -21.65 4.47 -0.14
CA PRO A 103 -21.37 3.09 0.27
C PRO A 103 -20.18 2.90 1.23
N TYR A 104 -19.30 3.91 1.32
CA TYR A 104 -18.22 3.93 2.29
C TYR A 104 -18.72 3.90 3.74
N PHE A 105 -19.83 4.56 4.05
CA PHE A 105 -20.36 4.60 5.41
C PHE A 105 -20.94 3.26 5.82
N ASP A 106 -21.63 2.55 4.93
CA ASP A 106 -22.14 1.20 5.21
C ASP A 106 -20.99 0.26 5.67
N LEU A 107 -19.79 0.40 5.08
CA LEU A 107 -18.61 -0.37 5.48
C LEU A 107 -18.07 0.04 6.86
N LEU A 108 -18.06 1.34 7.18
CA LEU A 108 -17.62 1.82 8.48
C LEU A 108 -18.56 1.36 9.59
N GLU A 109 -19.87 1.39 9.34
CA GLU A 109 -20.87 0.87 10.28
C GLU A 109 -20.66 -0.63 10.53
N GLU A 110 -20.41 -1.44 9.49
CA GLU A 110 -20.10 -2.86 9.64
C GLU A 110 -18.82 -3.11 10.47
N MET A 111 -17.79 -2.26 10.29
CA MET A 111 -16.55 -2.36 11.06
C MET A 111 -16.75 -2.01 12.55
N ASP A 112 -17.56 -1.00 12.84
CA ASP A 112 -17.89 -0.60 14.21
C ASP A 112 -18.71 -1.69 14.91
N ASP A 113 -19.66 -2.32 14.21
CA ASP A 113 -20.42 -3.48 14.71
C ASP A 113 -19.50 -4.68 15.04
N ILE A 114 -18.53 -4.98 14.19
CA ILE A 114 -17.52 -6.02 14.45
C ILE A 114 -16.74 -5.67 15.73
N PHE A 115 -16.30 -4.43 15.87
CA PHE A 115 -15.55 -4.00 17.05
C PHE A 115 -16.37 -4.15 18.35
N ILE A 116 -17.62 -3.69 18.35
CA ILE A 116 -18.51 -3.77 19.53
C ILE A 116 -18.79 -5.23 19.90
N HIS A 117 -19.22 -6.04 18.92
CA HIS A 117 -19.77 -7.36 19.20
C HIS A 117 -18.73 -8.47 19.26
N GLN A 118 -17.56 -8.30 18.63
CA GLN A 118 -16.53 -9.35 18.58
C GLN A 118 -15.29 -9.00 19.43
N ASP A 119 -14.81 -7.75 19.35
CA ASP A 119 -13.50 -7.39 19.88
C ASP A 119 -13.53 -6.81 21.29
N LEU A 120 -14.45 -5.88 21.57
CA LEU A 120 -14.49 -5.17 22.84
C LEU A 120 -14.81 -6.12 24.02
N LYS A 121 -15.61 -7.18 23.79
CA LYS A 121 -15.96 -8.25 24.75
C LYS A 121 -16.49 -7.78 26.11
N GLN A 122 -16.86 -6.51 26.24
CA GLN A 122 -17.42 -5.89 27.42
C GLN A 122 -18.44 -4.83 26.99
N GLU A 123 -19.35 -4.49 27.90
CA GLU A 123 -20.35 -3.45 27.68
C GLU A 123 -19.67 -2.09 27.50
N LEU A 124 -20.00 -1.40 26.40
CA LEU A 124 -19.54 -0.05 26.11
C LEU A 124 -20.19 0.95 27.08
N LYS A 125 -19.41 1.91 27.59
CA LYS A 125 -19.88 2.96 28.52
C LYS A 125 -19.32 4.32 28.10
N PRO A 126 -19.92 5.43 28.57
CA PRO A 126 -19.37 6.77 28.32
C PRO A 126 -17.90 6.87 28.72
N ASN A 127 -17.13 7.57 27.91
CA ASN A 127 -15.71 7.88 28.02
C ASN A 127 -14.77 6.67 27.94
N MET A 128 -15.26 5.51 27.45
CA MET A 128 -14.41 4.32 27.29
C MET A 128 -13.62 4.32 25.98
N VAL A 129 -14.23 4.80 24.90
CA VAL A 129 -13.65 4.75 23.56
C VAL A 129 -13.80 6.11 22.90
N LEU A 130 -12.67 6.74 22.60
CA LEU A 130 -12.62 7.92 21.73
C LEU A 130 -12.61 7.43 20.28
N GLN A 131 -13.67 7.71 19.53
CA GLN A 131 -13.71 7.43 18.10
C GLN A 131 -13.19 8.64 17.35
N ILE A 132 -12.16 8.45 16.53
CA ILE A 132 -11.75 9.46 15.54
C ILE A 132 -12.56 9.18 14.28
N VAL A 133 -13.56 10.02 14.04
CA VAL A 133 -14.50 9.86 12.91
C VAL A 133 -13.82 10.26 11.61
N MET A 134 -13.15 11.42 11.61
CA MET A 134 -12.42 11.91 10.44
C MET A 134 -11.24 12.80 10.83
N GLY A 135 -10.27 12.94 9.93
CA GLY A 135 -9.18 13.90 10.07
C GLY A 135 -8.73 14.43 8.71
N ALA A 136 -8.44 15.73 8.65
CA ALA A 136 -7.95 16.38 7.45
C ALA A 136 -6.89 17.43 7.78
N THR A 137 -5.95 17.59 6.86
CA THR A 137 -4.95 18.66 6.89
C THR A 137 -4.89 19.28 5.51
N ARG A 138 -4.96 20.61 5.43
CA ARG A 138 -4.81 21.36 4.18
C ARG A 138 -3.54 20.91 3.49
N THR A 139 -3.66 20.48 2.24
CA THR A 139 -2.55 19.96 1.44
C THR A 139 -1.35 20.92 1.36
N GLU A 140 -1.55 22.24 1.49
CA GLU A 140 -0.48 23.25 1.50
C GLU A 140 0.30 23.35 2.85
N HIS A 141 -0.25 22.79 3.93
CA HIS A 141 0.29 22.85 5.30
C HIS A 141 0.52 21.48 5.93
N SER A 142 0.14 20.40 5.26
CA SER A 142 0.27 19.02 5.74
C SER A 142 1.73 18.54 5.85
N GLY A 143 2.71 19.34 5.41
CA GLY A 143 4.05 18.82 5.10
C GLY A 143 4.05 17.78 3.97
N ILE A 144 2.86 17.40 3.49
CA ILE A 144 2.56 16.58 2.32
C ILE A 144 2.12 17.58 1.25
N GLU A 145 3.03 18.46 0.84
CA GLU A 145 2.77 19.32 -0.30
C GLU A 145 2.41 18.43 -1.51
N LYS A 146 1.29 18.73 -2.17
CA LYS A 146 1.20 18.58 -3.64
C LYS A 146 2.21 19.55 -4.27
N LYS A 147 3.50 19.30 -4.05
CA LYS A 147 4.61 19.89 -4.80
C LYS A 147 4.76 19.08 -6.08
N MET A 148 3.94 19.39 -7.07
CA MET A 148 4.50 19.41 -8.41
C MET A 148 5.51 20.57 -8.43
N SER A 149 6.78 20.20 -8.27
CA SER A 149 8.01 21.02 -8.35
C SER A 149 8.62 21.53 -7.02
N ALA A 150 9.84 21.04 -6.78
CA ALA A 150 10.90 21.56 -5.89
C ALA A 150 10.88 21.21 -4.38
N SER A 151 10.85 19.93 -3.99
CA SER A 151 11.66 19.38 -2.86
C SER A 151 11.40 17.90 -2.54
N ASP A 152 11.31 16.98 -3.51
CA ASP A 152 11.26 15.56 -3.14
C ASP A 152 12.58 15.18 -2.47
N GLU A 153 12.52 14.86 -1.16
CA GLU A 153 13.59 14.27 -0.35
C GLU A 153 14.19 13.04 -1.04
N TYR A 154 13.44 12.45 -1.97
CA TYR A 154 13.77 11.26 -2.73
C TYR A 154 13.87 11.55 -4.23
N ILE A 155 14.79 10.90 -4.91
CA ILE A 155 14.93 10.92 -6.37
C ILE A 155 14.59 9.52 -6.87
N TYR A 156 13.61 9.40 -7.76
CA TYR A 156 13.18 8.13 -8.33
C TYR A 156 13.75 8.01 -9.74
N GLU A 157 14.52 6.95 -9.99
CA GLU A 157 15.32 6.83 -11.21
C GLU A 157 15.19 5.42 -11.79
N VAL A 158 15.20 5.33 -13.11
CA VAL A 158 15.36 4.04 -13.81
C VAL A 158 16.80 3.57 -13.58
N ILE A 159 16.98 2.28 -13.34
CA ILE A 159 18.32 1.69 -13.26
C ILE A 159 18.85 1.51 -14.68
N ASP A 160 19.83 2.30 -15.06
CA ASP A 160 20.36 2.36 -16.44
C ASP A 160 21.85 2.01 -16.54
N ASN A 161 22.51 1.72 -15.41
CA ASN A 161 23.93 1.42 -15.35
C ASN A 161 24.23 0.26 -14.40
N GLU A 162 25.32 -0.46 -14.69
CA GLU A 162 25.70 -1.67 -13.95
C GLU A 162 26.05 -1.39 -12.48
N ASN A 163 26.67 -0.24 -12.19
CA ASN A 163 27.05 0.10 -10.82
C ASN A 163 25.82 0.21 -9.92
N ASP A 164 24.80 0.92 -10.39
CA ASP A 164 23.54 1.03 -9.68
C ASP A 164 22.81 -0.31 -9.61
N ALA A 165 22.83 -1.10 -10.69
CA ALA A 165 22.28 -2.46 -10.69
C ALA A 165 22.95 -3.39 -9.65
N ARG A 166 24.25 -3.23 -9.40
CA ARG A 166 24.97 -3.98 -8.36
C ARG A 166 24.60 -3.52 -6.95
N ILE A 167 24.61 -2.20 -6.71
CA ILE A 167 24.22 -1.65 -5.40
C ILE A 167 22.76 -1.99 -5.08
N TYR A 168 21.89 -1.92 -6.10
CA TYR A 168 20.51 -2.38 -6.07
C TYR A 168 20.40 -3.84 -5.59
N SER A 169 21.17 -4.74 -6.23
CA SER A 169 21.09 -6.18 -5.97
C SER A 169 21.55 -6.50 -4.56
N GLN A 170 22.58 -5.78 -4.09
CA GLN A 170 23.07 -5.88 -2.71
C GLN A 170 22.01 -5.44 -1.70
N LEU A 171 21.37 -4.28 -1.92
CA LEU A 171 20.31 -3.78 -1.05
C LEU A 171 19.13 -4.76 -1.00
N LEU A 172 18.70 -5.27 -2.16
CA LEU A 172 17.65 -6.29 -2.20
C LEU A 172 18.00 -7.51 -1.35
N ALA A 173 19.21 -8.04 -1.52
CA ALA A 173 19.65 -9.25 -0.83
C ALA A 173 19.67 -9.04 0.70
N GLU A 174 20.18 -7.89 1.14
CA GLU A 174 20.21 -7.52 2.57
C GLU A 174 18.80 -7.39 3.16
N GLU A 175 17.92 -6.62 2.49
CA GLU A 175 16.58 -6.36 3.00
C GLU A 175 15.66 -7.60 2.90
N PHE A 176 15.79 -8.42 1.86
CA PHE A 176 14.99 -9.65 1.71
C PHE A 176 15.38 -10.69 2.77
N VAL A 177 16.68 -10.89 3.03
CA VAL A 177 17.11 -11.80 4.09
C VAL A 177 16.65 -11.32 5.47
N ALA A 178 16.57 -9.99 5.67
CA ALA A 178 16.10 -9.42 6.93
C ALA A 178 14.57 -9.49 7.12
N SER A 179 13.79 -9.41 6.04
CA SER A 179 12.34 -9.13 6.14
C SER A 179 11.40 -10.02 5.31
N ASN A 180 11.89 -10.69 4.25
CA ASN A 180 11.04 -11.55 3.44
C ASN A 180 10.82 -12.89 4.16
N SER A 181 9.55 -13.17 4.47
CA SER A 181 9.13 -14.33 5.25
C SER A 181 9.61 -15.67 4.71
N MET A 182 9.64 -15.84 3.38
CA MET A 182 10.07 -17.08 2.74
C MET A 182 11.60 -17.21 2.76
N ILE A 183 12.31 -16.12 2.48
CA ILE A 183 13.78 -16.08 2.50
C ILE A 183 14.32 -16.33 3.92
N ILE A 184 13.68 -15.75 4.94
CA ILE A 184 13.99 -16.03 6.35
C ILE A 184 13.78 -17.51 6.66
N PHE A 185 12.71 -18.12 6.15
CA PHE A 185 12.42 -19.54 6.35
C PHE A 185 13.51 -20.43 5.71
N ASP A 186 13.97 -20.06 4.51
CA ASP A 186 15.03 -20.75 3.79
C ASP A 186 16.44 -20.47 4.36
N GLN A 187 16.57 -19.60 5.36
CA GLN A 187 17.81 -19.29 6.10
C GLN A 187 18.96 -18.84 5.19
N LEU A 188 18.65 -18.11 4.13
CA LEU A 188 19.66 -17.60 3.21
C LEU A 188 20.49 -16.49 3.86
N THR A 189 21.77 -16.40 3.49
CA THR A 189 22.60 -15.25 3.85
C THR A 189 22.49 -14.17 2.78
N PRO A 190 22.75 -12.88 3.10
CA PRO A 190 22.71 -11.81 2.08
C PRO A 190 23.67 -12.09 0.92
N GLN A 191 24.87 -12.64 1.20
CA GLN A 191 25.83 -12.99 0.14
C GLN A 191 25.29 -14.09 -0.77
N HIS A 192 24.71 -15.14 -0.21
CA HIS A 192 24.13 -16.23 -1.01
C HIS A 192 22.94 -15.74 -1.86
N MET A 193 22.07 -14.91 -1.27
CA MET A 193 20.95 -14.28 -1.98
C MET A 193 21.43 -13.36 -3.12
N PHE A 194 22.54 -12.65 -2.90
CA PHE A 194 23.15 -11.81 -3.93
C PHE A 194 23.72 -12.64 -5.09
N ASP A 195 24.56 -13.63 -4.77
CA ASP A 195 25.29 -14.41 -5.78
C ASP A 195 24.37 -15.31 -6.60
N GLU A 196 23.38 -15.93 -5.97
CA GLU A 196 22.52 -16.94 -6.60
C GLU A 196 21.21 -16.39 -7.17
N ASP A 197 20.79 -15.17 -6.79
CA ASP A 197 19.48 -14.64 -7.20
C ASP A 197 19.50 -13.16 -7.59
N THR A 198 19.68 -12.24 -6.64
CA THR A 198 19.37 -10.82 -6.93
C THR A 198 20.28 -10.23 -8.00
N TRP A 199 21.58 -10.58 -8.01
CA TRP A 199 22.49 -10.13 -9.06
C TRP A 199 22.24 -10.83 -10.40
N PRO A 200 22.18 -12.18 -10.50
CA PRO A 200 21.81 -12.85 -11.75
C PRO A 200 20.52 -12.31 -12.38
N THR A 201 19.45 -12.19 -11.58
CA THR A 201 18.17 -11.64 -12.02
C THR A 201 18.32 -10.22 -12.54
N MET A 202 19.00 -9.34 -11.79
CA MET A 202 19.19 -7.95 -12.22
C MET A 202 20.07 -7.84 -13.48
N ALA A 203 21.15 -8.62 -13.55
CA ALA A 203 22.08 -8.62 -14.69
C ALA A 203 21.40 -9.04 -16.00
N GLU A 204 20.38 -9.88 -15.91
CA GLU A 204 19.59 -10.30 -17.07
C GLU A 204 18.62 -9.22 -17.55
N ILE A 205 17.97 -8.51 -16.62
CA ILE A 205 16.82 -7.66 -16.95
C ILE A 205 17.12 -6.16 -16.93
N PHE A 206 18.28 -5.70 -16.44
CA PHE A 206 18.50 -4.24 -16.28
C PHE A 206 18.44 -3.49 -17.61
N ASN A 207 18.83 -4.14 -18.71
CA ASN A 207 18.71 -3.57 -20.05
C ASN A 207 17.26 -3.37 -20.51
N GLU A 208 16.29 -4.01 -19.85
CA GLU A 208 14.87 -3.79 -20.13
C GLU A 208 14.40 -2.42 -19.66
N GLN A 209 15.15 -1.73 -18.78
CA GLN A 209 14.78 -0.41 -18.23
C GLN A 209 13.40 -0.40 -17.55
N LEU A 210 13.05 -1.51 -16.89
CA LEU A 210 11.80 -1.70 -16.16
C LEU A 210 12.01 -1.71 -14.64
N SER A 211 13.24 -1.53 -14.18
CA SER A 211 13.60 -1.53 -12.76
C SER A 211 13.98 -0.13 -12.30
N PHE A 212 13.61 0.21 -11.07
CA PHE A 212 13.78 1.55 -10.51
C PHE A 212 14.49 1.50 -9.17
N LEU A 213 15.21 2.58 -8.87
CA LEU A 213 15.80 2.86 -7.58
C LEU A 213 15.27 4.19 -7.03
N VAL A 214 15.46 4.38 -5.73
CA VAL A 214 15.18 5.63 -5.04
C VAL A 214 16.43 6.07 -4.30
N ARG A 215 16.90 7.29 -4.55
CA ARG A 215 17.97 7.93 -3.78
C ARG A 215 17.42 8.91 -2.78
N HIS A 216 17.97 8.90 -1.57
CA HIS A 216 17.79 10.01 -0.64
C HIS A 216 18.63 11.21 -1.12
N ARG A 217 17.98 12.33 -1.44
CA ARG A 217 18.60 13.50 -2.08
C ARG A 217 19.77 14.07 -1.29
N GLN A 218 19.70 14.06 0.04
CA GLN A 218 20.75 14.64 0.88
C GLN A 218 21.99 13.76 0.97
N SER A 219 21.84 12.43 1.07
CA SER A 219 22.97 11.50 1.21
C SER A 219 23.44 10.90 -0.11
N GLY A 220 22.62 10.93 -1.16
CA GLY A 220 22.85 10.23 -2.43
C GLY A 220 22.67 8.70 -2.34
N GLU A 221 22.38 8.18 -1.16
CA GLU A 221 22.24 6.76 -0.88
C GLU A 221 20.99 6.18 -1.55
N ILE A 222 21.10 4.95 -2.07
CA ILE A 222 19.94 4.19 -2.56
C ILE A 222 19.21 3.62 -1.35
N VAL A 223 17.94 4.01 -1.18
CA VAL A 223 17.14 3.69 0.00
C VAL A 223 15.94 2.78 -0.29
N ALA A 224 15.56 2.66 -1.55
CA ALA A 224 14.53 1.73 -1.98
C ALA A 224 14.76 1.32 -3.42
N THR A 225 14.27 0.14 -3.77
CA THR A 225 14.45 -0.42 -5.10
C THR A 225 13.31 -1.34 -5.49
N ILE A 226 13.09 -1.48 -6.80
CA ILE A 226 12.10 -2.40 -7.38
C ILE A 226 12.63 -2.98 -8.69
N CYS A 227 12.53 -4.29 -8.84
CA CYS A 227 12.84 -5.05 -10.05
C CYS A 227 11.55 -5.48 -10.71
N ALA A 228 11.48 -5.22 -12.01
CA ALA A 228 10.42 -5.73 -12.85
C ALA A 228 10.96 -6.07 -14.24
N CYS A 229 10.26 -6.98 -14.91
CA CYS A 229 10.57 -7.40 -16.27
C CYS A 229 9.28 -7.58 -17.08
N ASP A 230 9.43 -7.74 -18.39
CA ASP A 230 8.33 -8.19 -19.24
C ASP A 230 8.10 -9.70 -19.03
N LEU A 231 6.92 -10.07 -18.52
CA LEU A 231 6.58 -11.48 -18.26
C LEU A 231 6.69 -12.34 -19.54
N TYR A 232 6.38 -11.76 -20.71
CA TYR A 232 6.51 -12.47 -21.98
C TYR A 232 7.98 -12.84 -22.26
N LEU A 233 8.89 -11.86 -22.10
CA LEU A 233 10.32 -12.09 -22.34
C LEU A 233 10.92 -13.03 -21.29
N ALA A 234 10.49 -12.92 -20.04
CA ALA A 234 10.90 -13.83 -18.97
C ALA A 234 10.52 -15.28 -19.32
N GLN A 235 9.27 -15.51 -19.75
CA GLN A 235 8.78 -16.85 -20.13
C GLN A 235 9.45 -17.39 -21.40
N GLU A 236 9.78 -16.55 -22.38
CA GLU A 236 10.52 -17.00 -23.56
C GLU A 236 11.94 -17.48 -23.22
N LYS A 237 12.60 -16.84 -22.26
CA LYS A 237 13.96 -17.19 -21.84
C LYS A 237 13.97 -18.39 -20.89
N HIS A 238 13.03 -18.41 -19.95
CA HIS A 238 12.96 -19.38 -18.85
C HIS A 238 11.58 -20.02 -18.78
N PRO A 239 11.20 -20.86 -19.76
CA PRO A 239 9.90 -21.50 -19.73
C PRO A 239 9.79 -22.44 -18.53
N TYR A 240 8.68 -22.37 -17.80
CA TYR A 240 8.40 -23.33 -16.73
C TYR A 240 8.29 -24.76 -17.29
N GLU A 241 9.18 -25.63 -16.81
CA GLU A 241 9.18 -27.06 -17.15
C GLU A 241 8.99 -27.88 -15.87
N PRO A 242 7.83 -28.56 -15.69
CA PRO A 242 7.59 -29.40 -14.51
C PRO A 242 8.60 -30.56 -14.34
N SER A 243 9.27 -30.95 -15.42
CA SER A 243 10.26 -32.03 -15.47
C SER A 243 11.70 -31.57 -15.34
N SER A 244 11.97 -30.26 -15.22
CA SER A 244 13.32 -29.75 -15.05
C SER A 244 13.90 -30.09 -13.67
N ALA A 245 15.22 -29.93 -13.51
CA ALA A 245 15.85 -30.10 -12.22
C ALA A 245 15.27 -29.09 -11.22
N PRO A 246 15.00 -29.51 -9.96
CA PRO A 246 14.52 -28.58 -8.95
C PRO A 246 15.55 -27.50 -8.69
N SER A 247 15.07 -26.28 -8.44
CA SER A 247 15.90 -25.17 -7.98
C SER A 247 16.56 -25.52 -6.65
N LEU A 248 17.72 -24.92 -6.36
CA LEU A 248 18.37 -25.09 -5.07
C LEU A 248 17.47 -24.59 -3.92
N ILE A 249 16.72 -23.52 -4.20
CA ILE A 249 15.83 -22.86 -3.27
C ILE A 249 14.38 -23.11 -3.74
N PRO A 250 13.54 -23.84 -2.96
CA PRO A 250 12.18 -24.20 -3.38
C PRO A 250 11.29 -22.99 -3.68
N TYR A 251 11.62 -21.83 -3.11
CA TYR A 251 10.89 -20.58 -3.30
C TYR A 251 10.82 -20.18 -4.78
N PHE A 252 11.91 -20.35 -5.52
CA PHE A 252 11.94 -20.02 -6.95
C PHE A 252 11.03 -20.93 -7.76
N ASP A 253 11.08 -22.24 -7.51
CA ASP A 253 10.19 -23.19 -8.17
C ASP A 253 8.70 -22.91 -7.86
N LEU A 254 8.39 -22.42 -6.66
CA LEU A 254 7.04 -21.99 -6.29
C LEU A 254 6.61 -20.75 -7.09
N LEU A 255 7.46 -19.73 -7.21
CA LEU A 255 7.14 -18.53 -7.98
C LEU A 255 6.97 -18.82 -9.48
N GLU A 256 7.87 -19.64 -10.06
CA GLU A 256 7.74 -20.05 -11.46
C GLU A 256 6.44 -20.83 -11.71
N GLU A 257 6.04 -21.72 -10.79
CA GLU A 257 4.76 -22.42 -10.88
C GLU A 257 3.57 -21.44 -10.76
N MET A 258 3.70 -20.38 -9.95
CA MET A 258 2.68 -19.34 -9.85
C MET A 258 2.55 -18.51 -11.13
N ASP A 259 3.66 -18.24 -11.83
CA ASP A 259 3.65 -17.59 -13.14
C ASP A 259 2.98 -18.47 -14.19
N ASP A 260 3.31 -19.76 -14.23
CA ASP A 260 2.70 -20.75 -15.12
C ASP A 260 1.17 -20.83 -14.92
N ILE A 261 0.72 -20.91 -13.66
CA ILE A 261 -0.71 -20.90 -13.31
C ILE A 261 -1.36 -19.60 -13.79
N PHE A 262 -0.71 -18.44 -13.58
CA PHE A 262 -1.26 -17.17 -14.03
C PHE A 262 -1.45 -17.15 -15.55
N ILE A 263 -0.41 -17.50 -16.31
CA ILE A 263 -0.40 -17.46 -17.77
C ILE A 263 -1.48 -18.40 -18.34
N HIS A 264 -1.55 -19.64 -17.84
CA HIS A 264 -2.38 -20.68 -18.43
C HIS A 264 -3.79 -20.77 -17.86
N GLN A 265 -4.04 -20.28 -16.64
CA GLN A 265 -5.33 -20.43 -15.97
C GLN A 265 -6.01 -19.09 -15.66
N ASP A 266 -5.27 -18.12 -15.12
CA ASP A 266 -5.89 -16.89 -14.60
C ASP A 266 -6.03 -15.79 -15.65
N PHE A 267 -5.03 -15.61 -16.52
CA PHE A 267 -4.96 -14.47 -17.44
C PHE A 267 -6.00 -14.57 -18.57
N LYS A 268 -6.32 -15.80 -18.99
CA LYS A 268 -7.36 -16.14 -20.00
C LYS A 268 -7.18 -15.44 -21.35
N GLN A 269 -5.97 -14.98 -21.63
CA GLN A 269 -5.58 -14.29 -22.85
C GLN A 269 -4.19 -14.81 -23.25
N GLU A 270 -3.89 -14.73 -24.55
CA GLU A 270 -2.54 -14.98 -25.05
C GLU A 270 -1.59 -13.89 -24.52
N LEU A 271 -0.51 -14.30 -23.87
CA LEU A 271 0.54 -13.40 -23.39
C LEU A 271 1.32 -12.84 -24.59
N LYS A 272 1.58 -11.53 -24.58
CA LYS A 272 2.29 -10.81 -25.66
C LYS A 272 3.38 -9.89 -25.07
N PRO A 273 4.38 -9.50 -25.88
CA PRO A 273 5.36 -8.50 -25.46
C PRO A 273 4.70 -7.23 -24.93
N ASN A 274 5.26 -6.67 -23.87
CA ASN A 274 4.79 -5.49 -23.14
C ASN A 274 3.33 -5.59 -22.67
N MET A 275 2.79 -6.78 -22.44
CA MET A 275 1.40 -6.92 -22.00
C MET A 275 1.28 -6.92 -20.48
N VAL A 276 2.16 -7.67 -19.80
CA VAL A 276 2.15 -7.87 -18.35
C VAL A 276 3.53 -7.58 -17.79
N LEU A 277 3.62 -6.54 -16.96
CA LEU A 277 4.82 -6.20 -16.20
C LEU A 277 4.89 -7.13 -14.99
N GLN A 278 5.87 -8.02 -14.93
CA GLN A 278 6.09 -8.83 -13.74
C GLN A 278 6.93 -8.04 -12.74
N ILE A 279 6.36 -7.71 -11.58
CA ILE A 279 7.11 -7.11 -10.48
C ILE A 279 7.70 -8.24 -9.64
N VAL A 280 8.98 -8.51 -9.84
CA VAL A 280 9.69 -9.66 -9.28
C VAL A 280 10.06 -9.41 -7.82
N MET A 281 10.73 -8.28 -7.54
CA MET A 281 11.24 -7.97 -6.20
C MET A 281 11.19 -6.48 -5.91
N GLY A 282 11.12 -6.10 -4.63
CA GLY A 282 11.28 -4.72 -4.23
C GLY A 282 11.48 -4.57 -2.73
N ALA A 283 12.40 -3.70 -2.35
CA ALA A 283 12.78 -3.45 -0.97
C ALA A 283 12.81 -1.96 -0.65
N THR A 284 12.73 -1.65 0.63
CA THR A 284 12.89 -0.29 1.15
C THR A 284 13.60 -0.41 2.48
N ARG A 285 14.67 0.35 2.65
CA ARG A 285 15.44 0.36 3.90
C ARG A 285 14.54 0.69 5.07
N THR A 286 14.79 0.02 6.20
CA THR A 286 13.95 0.14 7.41
C THR A 286 13.87 1.59 7.89
N GLU A 287 14.96 2.37 7.80
CA GLU A 287 15.02 3.79 8.20
C GLU A 287 14.14 4.72 7.33
N HIS A 288 13.73 4.23 6.16
CA HIS A 288 12.85 4.93 5.22
C HIS A 288 11.45 4.31 5.13
N SER A 289 11.16 3.31 5.95
CA SER A 289 9.83 2.71 6.06
C SER A 289 8.81 3.68 6.66
N GLY A 290 7.55 3.53 6.28
CA GLY A 290 6.45 4.41 6.72
C GLY A 290 6.40 5.78 6.04
N LYS A 291 7.42 6.18 5.28
CA LYS A 291 7.48 7.47 4.56
C LYS A 291 6.81 7.47 3.19
N GLY A 292 6.06 6.41 2.85
CA GLY A 292 5.39 6.27 1.55
C GLY A 292 6.31 5.96 0.35
N VAL A 293 7.64 5.88 0.53
CA VAL A 293 8.63 5.63 -0.53
C VAL A 293 8.30 4.38 -1.35
N ALA A 294 8.00 3.26 -0.67
CA ALA A 294 7.68 1.99 -1.29
C ALA A 294 6.42 2.04 -2.19
N THR A 295 5.38 2.76 -1.73
CA THR A 295 4.14 2.97 -2.49
C THR A 295 4.41 3.86 -3.69
N ARG A 296 5.08 5.00 -3.48
CA ARG A 296 5.38 5.96 -4.55
C ARG A 296 6.25 5.35 -5.65
N LEU A 297 7.25 4.55 -5.27
CA LEU A 297 8.10 3.81 -6.21
C LEU A 297 7.28 2.88 -7.11
N ARG A 298 6.35 2.11 -6.55
CA ARG A 298 5.46 1.22 -7.32
C ARG A 298 4.52 1.99 -8.24
N THR A 299 3.98 3.12 -7.76
CA THR A 299 3.15 4.01 -8.57
C THR A 299 3.94 4.55 -9.77
N ILE A 300 5.15 5.07 -9.55
CA ILE A 300 6.01 5.61 -10.61
C ILE A 300 6.37 4.52 -11.62
N LEU A 301 6.73 3.31 -11.16
CA LEU A 301 6.97 2.17 -12.05
C LEU A 301 5.76 1.89 -12.94
N CYS A 302 4.57 1.78 -12.35
CA CYS A 302 3.33 1.48 -13.07
C CYS A 302 2.95 2.60 -14.05
N GLU A 303 3.08 3.86 -13.65
CA GLU A 303 2.84 5.02 -14.52
C GLU A 303 3.82 5.07 -15.69
N TYR A 304 5.11 4.85 -15.43
CA TYR A 304 6.15 4.81 -16.47
C TYR A 304 5.89 3.69 -17.47
N THR A 305 5.69 2.46 -16.98
CA THR A 305 5.51 1.29 -17.84
C THR A 305 4.23 1.37 -18.66
N ARG A 306 3.15 1.93 -18.12
CA ARG A 306 1.95 2.23 -18.89
C ARG A 306 2.18 3.30 -19.96
N ASN A 307 2.70 4.46 -19.55
CA ASN A 307 2.71 5.65 -20.42
C ASN A 307 3.84 5.60 -21.46
N VAL A 308 4.94 4.90 -21.16
CA VAL A 308 6.15 4.87 -21.99
C VAL A 308 6.34 3.52 -22.68
N ARG A 309 5.95 2.44 -22.01
CA ARG A 309 6.20 1.06 -22.47
C ARG A 309 4.93 0.31 -22.85
N GLU A 310 3.77 0.97 -22.76
CA GLU A 310 2.46 0.49 -23.19
C GLU A 310 1.99 -0.80 -22.49
N PHE A 311 2.48 -1.05 -21.28
CA PHE A 311 1.99 -2.16 -20.46
C PHE A 311 0.53 -1.96 -20.06
N GLN A 312 -0.24 -3.05 -20.10
CA GLN A 312 -1.67 -3.05 -19.78
C GLN A 312 -1.93 -3.52 -18.35
N TYR A 313 -1.05 -4.38 -17.84
CA TYR A 313 -1.17 -4.99 -16.54
C TYR A 313 0.17 -5.03 -15.83
N ALA A 314 0.13 -5.07 -14.50
CA ALA A 314 1.24 -5.50 -13.67
C ALA A 314 0.83 -6.73 -12.85
N LEU A 315 1.73 -7.70 -12.75
CA LEU A 315 1.57 -8.90 -11.93
C LEU A 315 2.56 -8.82 -10.77
N ALA A 316 2.09 -9.09 -9.56
CA ALA A 316 2.94 -9.21 -8.39
C ALA A 316 2.58 -10.43 -7.56
N GLN A 317 3.60 -11.12 -7.05
CA GLN A 317 3.49 -12.19 -6.07
C GLN A 317 3.98 -11.68 -4.72
N THR A 318 3.18 -11.82 -3.66
CA THR A 318 3.52 -11.20 -2.37
C THR A 318 3.59 -12.20 -1.23
N THR A 319 4.79 -12.34 -0.65
CA THR A 319 5.03 -13.13 0.57
C THR A 319 4.81 -12.34 1.86
N ASN A 320 4.76 -11.00 1.77
CA ASN A 320 4.60 -10.12 2.91
C ASN A 320 3.27 -9.33 2.86
N GLU A 321 2.67 -9.11 4.02
CA GLU A 321 1.35 -8.50 4.16
C GLU A 321 1.35 -7.00 3.82
N ALA A 322 2.41 -6.28 4.17
CA ALA A 322 2.52 -4.84 3.88
C ALA A 322 2.51 -4.54 2.37
N THR A 323 3.27 -5.31 1.58
CA THR A 323 3.32 -5.20 0.12
C THR A 323 2.00 -5.66 -0.50
N ARG A 324 1.37 -6.70 0.04
CA ARG A 324 0.03 -7.11 -0.37
C ARG A 324 -0.98 -5.98 -0.16
N HIS A 325 -0.93 -5.30 0.98
CA HIS A 325 -1.78 -4.15 1.27
C HIS A 325 -1.56 -3.03 0.24
N ILE A 326 -0.30 -2.74 -0.13
CA ILE A 326 0.00 -1.73 -1.17
C ILE A 326 -0.66 -2.12 -2.49
N TYR A 327 -0.42 -3.33 -3.02
CA TYR A 327 -0.95 -3.70 -4.32
C TYR A 327 -2.48 -3.80 -4.34
N VAL A 328 -3.09 -4.40 -3.32
CA VAL A 328 -4.55 -4.59 -3.28
C VAL A 328 -5.27 -3.27 -2.99
N ASN A 329 -4.90 -2.59 -1.90
CA ASN A 329 -5.70 -1.49 -1.37
C ASN A 329 -5.27 -0.13 -1.93
N LYS A 330 -4.01 0.04 -2.33
CA LYS A 330 -3.51 1.32 -2.87
C LYS A 330 -3.43 1.34 -4.39
N MET A 331 -3.34 0.19 -5.03
CA MET A 331 -3.20 0.08 -6.49
C MET A 331 -4.37 -0.64 -7.16
N GLY A 332 -5.44 -0.96 -6.42
CA GLY A 332 -6.63 -1.62 -6.98
C GLY A 332 -6.37 -3.04 -7.50
N GLY A 333 -5.33 -3.70 -6.98
CA GLY A 333 -4.92 -5.03 -7.41
C GLY A 333 -5.94 -6.10 -7.05
N LYS A 334 -6.27 -6.95 -8.02
CA LYS A 334 -7.16 -8.10 -7.86
C LYS A 334 -6.34 -9.34 -7.53
N LYS A 335 -6.65 -10.00 -6.41
CA LYS A 335 -6.10 -11.33 -6.09
C LYS A 335 -6.68 -12.37 -7.06
N LEU A 336 -5.83 -13.22 -7.60
CA LEU A 336 -6.18 -14.31 -8.53
C LEU A 336 -5.92 -15.66 -7.83
N THR A 337 -5.03 -16.48 -8.37
CA THR A 337 -4.54 -17.68 -7.68
C THR A 337 -3.91 -17.32 -6.34
N ILE A 338 -4.22 -18.12 -5.33
CA ILE A 338 -3.68 -18.02 -3.98
C ILE A 338 -3.13 -19.39 -3.61
N ILE A 339 -1.82 -19.48 -3.35
CA ILE A 339 -1.17 -20.71 -2.89
C ILE A 339 -0.93 -20.62 -1.39
N ASP A 340 -1.32 -21.66 -0.66
CA ASP A 340 -0.86 -21.87 0.71
C ASP A 340 0.45 -22.69 0.68
N PRO A 341 1.61 -22.08 1.02
CA PRO A 341 2.89 -22.76 0.98
C PRO A 341 2.94 -24.03 1.84
N THR A 342 2.15 -24.10 2.91
CA THR A 342 2.14 -25.25 3.83
C THR A 342 1.59 -26.52 3.17
N THR A 343 0.76 -26.35 2.13
CA THR A 343 0.16 -27.44 1.36
C THR A 343 0.78 -27.61 -0.02
N TRP A 344 1.70 -26.72 -0.41
CA TRP A 344 2.36 -26.78 -1.71
C TRP A 344 3.31 -27.97 -1.78
N ILE A 345 3.07 -28.85 -2.74
CA ILE A 345 3.90 -30.02 -3.03
C ILE A 345 4.94 -29.61 -4.05
N TRP A 346 6.22 -29.77 -3.71
CA TRP A 346 7.33 -29.45 -4.59
C TRP A 346 7.46 -30.49 -5.72
N LYS A 347 6.76 -30.25 -6.83
CA LYS A 347 6.59 -31.21 -7.93
C LYS A 347 7.88 -31.58 -8.67
N LYS A 348 8.82 -30.64 -8.80
CA LYS A 348 10.13 -30.87 -9.44
C LYS A 348 11.02 -31.83 -8.64
N LYS A 349 10.68 -32.09 -7.37
CA LYS A 349 11.36 -33.07 -6.52
C LYS A 349 10.52 -34.34 -6.44
N ASN A 350 11.07 -35.47 -6.88
CA ASN A 350 10.39 -36.80 -6.96
C ASN A 350 9.87 -37.36 -5.62
N ASP A 351 10.03 -36.63 -4.52
CA ASP A 351 9.69 -37.05 -3.16
C ASP A 351 8.36 -36.47 -2.64
N LYS A 352 7.62 -35.68 -3.45
CA LYS A 352 6.38 -34.99 -3.03
C LYS A 352 6.51 -34.27 -1.69
N LEU A 353 7.65 -33.61 -1.47
CA LEU A 353 7.91 -32.87 -0.24
C LEU A 353 7.07 -31.59 -0.20
N CYS A 354 6.70 -31.15 1.01
CA CYS A 354 6.15 -29.83 1.27
C CYS A 354 7.21 -29.00 2.00
N PRO A 355 8.06 -28.24 1.29
CA PRO A 355 9.20 -27.55 1.89
C PRO A 355 8.77 -26.56 2.98
N TYR A 356 7.59 -25.96 2.81
CA TYR A 356 7.06 -24.90 3.67
C TYR A 356 5.97 -25.39 4.63
N LYS A 357 5.93 -26.68 4.96
CA LYS A 357 4.90 -27.26 5.87
C LYS A 357 4.76 -26.53 7.21
N ASP A 358 5.84 -25.93 7.71
CA ASP A 358 5.91 -25.24 9.00
C ASP A 358 5.88 -23.70 8.85
N TYR A 359 5.60 -23.20 7.64
CA TYR A 359 5.52 -21.76 7.36
C TYR A 359 4.25 -21.14 7.95
N THR A 360 4.38 -19.97 8.58
CA THR A 360 3.30 -19.36 9.39
C THR A 360 2.80 -18.00 8.89
N ARG A 361 3.34 -17.47 7.79
CA ARG A 361 3.08 -16.08 7.35
C ARG A 361 1.95 -15.95 6.32
N GLY A 362 1.15 -17.01 6.17
CA GLY A 362 -0.07 -17.02 5.36
C GLY A 362 0.16 -17.29 3.87
N PRO A 363 -0.90 -17.26 3.06
CA PRO A 363 -0.80 -17.67 1.66
C PRO A 363 -0.15 -16.60 0.77
N ILE A 364 0.36 -17.00 -0.39
CA ILE A 364 0.96 -16.14 -1.42
C ILE A 364 -0.04 -15.99 -2.58
N PRO A 365 -0.57 -14.78 -2.83
CA PRO A 365 -1.43 -14.51 -3.97
C PRO A 365 -0.63 -14.03 -5.20
N ASN A 366 -1.11 -14.43 -6.38
CA ASN A 366 -0.94 -13.64 -7.61
C ASN A 366 -1.88 -12.42 -7.52
N ILE A 367 -1.35 -11.22 -7.72
CA ILE A 367 -2.09 -9.97 -7.71
C ILE A 367 -1.94 -9.31 -9.07
N LEU A 368 -3.06 -9.15 -9.77
CA LEU A 368 -3.12 -8.48 -11.07
C LEU A 368 -3.61 -7.05 -10.89
N ILE A 369 -2.82 -6.10 -11.37
CA ILE A 369 -3.11 -4.67 -11.36
C ILE A 369 -3.35 -4.25 -12.81
N LYS A 370 -4.44 -3.55 -13.07
CA LYS A 370 -4.67 -2.93 -14.37
C LYS A 370 -3.98 -1.57 -14.39
N LEU A 371 -3.17 -1.30 -15.42
CA LEU A 371 -2.42 -0.07 -15.56
C LEU A 371 -3.23 1.05 -16.24
#